data_AF-A0A7S2U506-F1
#
_entry.id   AF-A0A7S2U506-F1
#
_cell.length_a   1.000
_cell.length_b   1.000
_cell.length_c   1.000
_cell.angle_alpha   90.00
_cell.angle_beta   90.00
_cell.angle_gamma   90.00
#
_symmetry.space_group_name_H-M   'P 1'
#
loop_
_entity.id
_entity.type
_entity.pdbx_description
1 polymer ?
#
loop_
_entity_poly.entity_id
_entity_poly.type
_entity_poly.pdbx_seq_one_letter_code
_entity_poly.pdbx_strand_id
1 'polypeptide(L)'
;CVWRMRVLAISLEAEREAAAESRAKAADELKVMRAELAHEKRKRQDDRKGRTNAERRLRRLASLGIDIDATTSAHTPAKRTAESDSVLACEPIGFVRSGYRDRRGTPRQGAAVPGGRGRLEIARRCQARDSLEGIGEYSHLWVVWTFHENTNIVKAKAKGNNKGA
;
A
#
# COMPACT_ATOMS: atom_id res chain seq x y z
N CYS A 1 -37.94 62.01 19.99
CA CYS A 1 -37.84 60.83 19.09
C CYS A 1 -36.47 60.66 18.43
N VAL A 2 -35.89 61.72 17.85
CA VAL A 2 -34.60 61.66 17.11
C VAL A 2 -33.41 61.19 17.96
N TRP A 3 -33.31 61.62 19.22
CA TRP A 3 -32.18 61.25 20.10
C TRP A 3 -32.13 59.75 20.44
N ARG A 4 -33.30 59.12 20.64
CA ARG A 4 -33.42 57.69 20.96
C ARG A 4 -33.08 56.79 19.76
N MET A 5 -33.39 57.22 18.53
CA MET A 5 -32.99 56.49 17.31
C MET A 5 -31.48 56.57 17.05
N ARG A 6 -30.85 57.72 17.35
CA ARG A 6 -29.41 57.90 17.16
C ARG A 6 -28.57 57.04 18.11
N VAL A 7 -29.02 56.86 19.36
CA VAL A 7 -28.38 55.96 20.34
C VAL A 7 -28.52 54.49 19.93
N LEU A 8 -29.70 54.06 19.48
CA LEU A 8 -29.92 52.67 19.02
C LEU A 8 -29.08 52.33 17.79
N ALA A 9 -28.92 53.27 16.85
CA ALA A 9 -28.07 53.07 15.67
C ALA A 9 -26.59 52.86 16.06
N ILE A 10 -26.06 53.68 16.97
CA ILE A 10 -24.67 53.57 17.46
C ILE A 10 -24.44 52.23 18.18
N SER A 11 -25.38 51.80 19.03
CA SER A 11 -25.28 50.49 19.71
C SER A 11 -25.30 49.33 18.72
N LEU A 12 -26.14 49.39 17.69
CA LEU A 12 -26.27 48.32 16.70
C LEU A 12 -25.09 48.26 15.73
N GLU A 13 -24.43 49.39 15.46
CA GLU A 13 -23.16 49.46 14.72
C GLU A 13 -22.01 48.88 15.54
N ALA A 14 -21.90 49.23 16.83
CA ALA A 14 -20.89 48.66 17.73
C ALA A 14 -21.03 47.13 17.87
N GLU A 15 -22.26 46.61 17.96
CA GLU A 15 -22.52 45.16 17.99
C GLU A 15 -22.12 44.47 16.68
N ARG A 16 -22.32 45.12 15.53
CA ARG A 16 -21.93 44.59 14.22
C ARG A 16 -20.42 44.56 14.03
N GLU A 17 -19.72 45.58 14.50
CA GLU A 17 -18.25 45.65 14.48
C GLU A 17 -17.66 44.55 15.38
N ALA A 18 -18.16 44.41 16.62
CA ALA A 18 -17.75 43.33 17.51
C ALA A 18 -18.01 41.93 16.92
N ALA A 19 -19.16 41.73 16.25
CA ALA A 19 -19.45 40.48 15.57
C ALA A 19 -18.56 40.24 14.34
N ALA A 20 -18.17 41.29 13.60
CA ALA A 20 -17.26 41.20 12.47
C ALA A 20 -15.84 40.84 12.93
N GLU A 21 -15.35 41.45 14.00
CA GLU A 21 -14.06 41.12 14.62
C GLU A 21 -14.02 39.68 15.14
N SER A 22 -15.10 39.23 15.80
CA SER A 22 -15.22 37.85 16.27
C SER A 22 -15.20 36.84 15.11
N ARG A 23 -15.91 37.13 14.01
CA ARG A 23 -15.89 36.30 12.79
C ARG A 23 -14.51 36.29 12.12
N ALA A 24 -13.81 37.42 12.10
CA ALA A 24 -12.46 37.51 11.54
C ALA A 24 -11.47 36.66 12.36
N LYS A 25 -11.52 36.74 13.70
CA LYS A 25 -10.73 35.89 14.59
C LYS A 25 -11.03 34.40 14.38
N ALA A 26 -12.32 34.03 14.32
CA ALA A 26 -12.72 32.64 14.06
C ALA A 26 -12.25 32.14 12.68
N ALA A 27 -12.23 33.00 11.66
CA ALA A 27 -11.73 32.64 10.33
C ALA A 27 -10.21 32.39 10.33
N ASP A 28 -9.45 33.20 11.06
CA ASP A 28 -8.00 33.01 11.23
C ASP A 28 -7.69 31.75 12.03
N GLU A 29 -8.40 31.50 13.12
CA GLU A 29 -8.29 30.25 13.90
C GLU A 29 -8.59 29.01 13.04
N LEU A 30 -9.65 29.05 12.23
CA LEU A 30 -9.96 27.96 11.30
C LEU A 30 -8.86 27.74 10.25
N LYS A 31 -8.18 28.81 9.82
CA LYS A 31 -7.07 28.71 8.87
C LYS A 31 -5.86 28.03 9.51
N VAL A 32 -5.53 28.39 10.75
CA VAL A 32 -4.45 27.76 11.53
C VAL A 32 -4.76 26.28 11.76
N MET A 33 -5.95 25.96 12.27
CA MET A 33 -6.36 24.57 12.55
C MET A 33 -6.35 23.70 11.28
N ARG A 34 -6.76 24.25 10.13
CA ARG A 34 -6.68 23.55 8.83
C ARG A 34 -5.24 23.28 8.41
N ALA A 35 -4.33 24.22 8.64
CA ALA A 35 -2.91 24.06 8.33
C ALA A 35 -2.26 22.98 9.22
N GLU A 36 -2.56 22.99 10.52
CA GLU A 36 -2.09 21.95 11.46
C GLU A 36 -2.61 20.56 11.08
N LEU A 37 -3.91 20.45 10.77
CA LEU A 37 -4.51 19.18 10.36
C LEU A 37 -3.90 18.69 9.03
N ALA A 38 -3.60 19.58 8.09
CA ALA A 38 -2.89 19.24 6.86
C ALA A 38 -1.45 18.76 7.13
N HIS A 39 -0.74 19.42 8.05
CA HIS A 39 0.61 19.02 8.47
C HIS A 39 0.61 17.62 9.12
N GLU A 40 -0.29 17.36 10.06
CA GLU A 40 -0.42 16.05 10.72
C GLU A 40 -0.80 14.95 9.72
N LYS A 41 -1.72 15.24 8.78
CA LYS A 41 -2.06 14.30 7.69
C LYS A 41 -0.83 13.97 6.84
N ARG A 42 0.01 14.96 6.49
CA ARG A 42 1.23 14.74 5.73
C ARG A 42 2.22 13.87 6.52
N LYS A 43 2.45 14.18 7.79
CA LYS A 43 3.34 13.39 8.67
C LYS A 43 2.89 11.92 8.75
N ARG A 44 1.58 11.68 8.90
CA ARG A 44 1.00 10.32 8.88
C ARG A 44 1.18 9.61 7.54
N GLN A 45 1.04 10.32 6.43
CA GLN A 45 1.24 9.75 5.10
C GLN A 45 2.72 9.39 4.86
N ASP A 46 3.63 10.26 5.30
CA ASP A 46 5.07 10.05 5.13
C ASP A 46 5.57 8.89 6.01
N ASP A 47 5.08 8.76 7.24
CA ASP A 47 5.35 7.60 8.11
C ASP A 47 4.83 6.28 7.48
N ARG A 48 3.60 6.27 6.94
CA ARG A 48 3.06 5.11 6.22
C ARG A 48 3.91 4.74 5.00
N LYS A 49 4.29 5.73 4.18
CA LYS A 49 5.14 5.52 3.01
C LYS A 49 6.51 4.99 3.41
N GLY A 50 7.11 5.52 4.49
CA GLY A 50 8.39 5.07 5.03
C GLY A 50 8.36 3.59 5.41
N ARG A 51 7.34 3.19 6.17
CA ARG A 51 7.11 1.78 6.56
C ARG A 51 6.96 0.88 5.33
N THR A 52 6.11 1.25 4.38
CA THR A 52 5.87 0.46 3.16
C THR A 52 7.14 0.35 2.28
N ASN A 53 7.92 1.41 2.17
CA ASN A 53 9.14 1.41 1.37
C ASN A 53 10.24 0.56 2.01
N ALA A 54 10.41 0.64 3.34
CA ALA A 54 11.36 -0.19 4.08
C ALA A 54 11.02 -1.69 3.94
N GLU A 55 9.74 -2.05 4.09
CA GLU A 55 9.25 -3.43 3.92
C GLU A 55 9.47 -3.95 2.49
N ARG A 56 9.19 -3.14 1.46
CA ARG A 56 9.47 -3.48 0.06
C ARG A 56 10.96 -3.71 -0.21
N ARG A 57 11.83 -2.89 0.40
CA ARG A 57 13.30 -3.01 0.23
C ARG A 57 13.82 -4.32 0.81
N LEU A 58 13.45 -4.65 2.05
CA LEU A 58 13.83 -5.91 2.71
C LEU A 58 13.37 -7.13 1.90
N ARG A 59 12.16 -7.06 1.33
CA ARG A 59 11.65 -8.13 0.47
C ARG A 59 12.46 -8.32 -0.82
N ARG A 60 12.85 -7.23 -1.49
CA ARG A 60 13.67 -7.34 -2.72
C ARG A 60 14.98 -8.04 -2.42
N LEU A 61 15.61 -7.72 -1.28
CA LEU A 61 16.85 -8.36 -0.84
C LEU A 61 16.63 -9.84 -0.52
N ALA A 62 15.54 -10.18 0.19
CA ALA A 62 15.16 -11.57 0.46
C ALA A 62 14.86 -12.38 -0.82
N SER A 63 14.22 -11.78 -1.83
CA SER A 63 13.95 -12.45 -3.12
C SER A 63 15.20 -12.65 -3.98
N LEU A 64 16.22 -11.81 -3.79
CA LEU A 64 17.51 -11.92 -4.47
C LEU A 64 18.48 -12.86 -3.73
N GLY A 65 18.07 -13.44 -2.60
CA GLY A 65 18.95 -14.25 -1.76
C GLY A 65 20.12 -13.46 -1.16
N ILE A 66 19.99 -12.13 -1.07
CA ILE A 66 21.01 -11.28 -0.43
C ILE A 66 20.69 -11.27 1.06
N ASP A 67 21.38 -12.12 1.81
CA ASP A 67 21.35 -12.13 3.27
C ASP A 67 22.11 -10.90 3.79
N ILE A 68 21.37 -9.90 4.28
CA ILE A 68 21.93 -8.66 4.84
C ILE A 68 22.62 -8.92 6.19
N ASP A 69 22.28 -10.03 6.84
CA ASP A 69 22.87 -10.47 8.12
C ASP A 69 24.21 -11.23 7.94
N ALA A 70 24.66 -11.47 6.70
CA ALA A 70 25.87 -12.26 6.40
C ALA A 70 27.20 -11.53 6.71
N THR A 71 27.17 -10.27 7.14
CA THR A 71 28.40 -9.52 7.48
C THR A 71 29.00 -9.90 8.83
N THR A 72 28.36 -10.77 9.63
CA THR A 72 28.83 -11.06 11.00
C THR A 72 28.71 -12.52 11.47
N SER A 73 28.72 -13.52 10.59
CA SER A 73 29.00 -14.89 11.07
C SER A 73 29.57 -15.79 9.99
N ALA A 74 30.85 -16.09 10.15
CA ALA A 74 31.52 -17.18 9.45
C ALA A 74 31.05 -18.54 10.02
N HIS A 75 30.96 -19.54 9.15
CA HIS A 75 30.89 -20.98 9.44
C HIS A 75 29.63 -21.52 10.14
N THR A 76 28.80 -22.25 9.39
CA THR A 76 28.59 -23.72 9.55
C THR A 76 27.45 -24.18 8.62
N PRO A 77 27.64 -25.22 7.78
CA PRO A 77 26.58 -25.78 6.96
C PRO A 77 25.94 -26.96 7.72
N ALA A 78 24.70 -26.84 8.19
CA ALA A 78 23.97 -28.03 8.63
C ALA A 78 22.44 -27.88 8.63
N LYS A 79 21.83 -28.94 8.08
CA LYS A 79 20.47 -29.45 8.33
C LYS A 79 19.33 -28.86 7.51
N ARG A 80 19.11 -29.49 6.34
CA ARG A 80 17.83 -29.51 5.62
C ARG A 80 16.78 -30.27 6.46
N THR A 81 16.05 -29.56 7.31
CA THR A 81 14.75 -30.03 7.79
C THR A 81 13.67 -29.57 6.82
N ALA A 82 13.04 -30.53 6.17
CA ALA A 82 11.91 -30.35 5.28
C ALA A 82 10.70 -29.85 6.09
N GLU A 83 10.50 -28.53 6.05
CA GLU A 83 9.24 -27.78 6.19
C GLU A 83 9.58 -26.28 6.21
N SER A 84 10.44 -25.87 5.27
CA SER A 84 10.61 -24.46 4.98
C SER A 84 9.43 -24.05 4.12
N ASP A 85 8.62 -23.12 4.62
CA ASP A 85 7.72 -22.27 3.82
C ASP A 85 8.60 -21.36 2.93
N SER A 86 9.46 -22.02 2.14
CA SER A 86 10.40 -21.43 1.23
C SER A 86 9.54 -20.77 0.19
N VAL A 87 9.56 -19.44 0.20
CA VAL A 87 9.26 -18.61 -0.97
C VAL A 87 9.68 -19.42 -2.18
N LEU A 88 8.72 -19.86 -3.00
CA LEU A 88 9.01 -20.56 -4.23
C LEU A 88 9.99 -19.67 -4.99
N ALA A 89 11.27 -20.04 -4.97
CA ALA A 89 12.36 -19.32 -5.62
C ALA A 89 12.30 -19.66 -7.11
N CYS A 90 11.10 -19.53 -7.67
CA CYS A 90 10.80 -19.80 -9.06
C CYS A 90 10.90 -18.47 -9.79
N GLU A 91 11.64 -18.47 -10.88
CA GLU A 91 11.69 -17.33 -11.76
C GLU A 91 10.30 -17.19 -12.45
N PRO A 92 9.65 -16.01 -12.41
CA PRO A 92 8.30 -15.87 -12.96
C PRO A 92 8.28 -16.03 -14.48
N ILE A 93 7.54 -17.00 -15.00
CA ILE A 93 7.41 -17.25 -16.45
C ILE A 93 6.61 -16.17 -17.19
N GLY A 94 5.89 -15.32 -16.45
CA GLY A 94 5.10 -14.23 -17.01
C GLY A 94 4.47 -13.36 -15.92
N PHE A 95 3.77 -12.32 -16.35
CA PHE A 95 3.11 -11.35 -15.48
C PHE A 95 1.65 -11.14 -15.90
N VAL A 96 0.76 -11.07 -14.92
CA VAL A 96 -0.66 -10.76 -15.15
C VAL A 96 -0.86 -9.25 -15.11
N ARG A 97 -1.50 -8.71 -16.16
CA ARG A 97 -2.05 -7.36 -16.23
C ARG A 97 -3.56 -7.43 -16.04
N SER A 98 -4.12 -6.60 -15.18
CA SER A 98 -5.57 -6.49 -14.99
C SER A 98 -5.96 -5.03 -14.76
N GLY A 99 -7.26 -4.75 -14.82
CA GLY A 99 -7.80 -3.45 -14.42
C GLY A 99 -7.69 -3.16 -12.91
N TYR A 100 -7.29 -4.13 -12.11
CA TYR A 100 -7.21 -4.03 -10.65
C TYR A 100 -5.80 -3.63 -10.22
N ARG A 101 -5.63 -2.36 -9.83
CA ARG A 101 -4.34 -1.78 -9.45
C ARG A 101 -3.91 -2.14 -8.03
N ASP A 102 -4.87 -2.35 -7.14
CA ASP A 102 -4.64 -2.70 -5.75
C ASP A 102 -5.61 -3.80 -5.30
N ARG A 103 -5.39 -4.32 -4.09
CA ARG A 103 -6.28 -5.31 -3.47
C ARG A 103 -7.69 -4.74 -3.23
N ARG A 104 -7.86 -3.42 -3.14
CA ARG A 104 -9.13 -2.77 -2.78
C ARG A 104 -10.00 -2.61 -4.02
N GLY A 105 -10.95 -3.53 -4.19
CA GLY A 105 -11.81 -3.56 -5.39
C GLY A 105 -11.42 -4.62 -6.40
N THR A 106 -10.33 -5.36 -6.15
CA THR A 106 -10.16 -6.68 -6.77
C THR A 106 -11.29 -7.59 -6.27
N PRO A 107 -12.11 -8.19 -7.15
CA PRO A 107 -13.20 -9.06 -6.74
C PRO A 107 -12.64 -10.29 -6.02
N ARG A 108 -13.34 -10.76 -4.98
CA ARG A 108 -12.94 -11.98 -4.25
C ARG A 108 -13.03 -13.23 -5.12
N GLN A 109 -13.88 -13.18 -6.16
CA GLN A 109 -14.09 -14.25 -7.13
C GLN A 109 -14.05 -13.64 -8.53
N GLY A 110 -13.15 -14.11 -9.40
CA GLY A 110 -12.98 -13.56 -10.75
C GLY A 110 -14.25 -13.67 -11.61
N ALA A 111 -15.00 -14.77 -11.46
CA ALA A 111 -16.25 -14.99 -12.18
C ALA A 111 -17.37 -13.98 -11.84
N ALA A 112 -17.26 -13.25 -10.73
CA ALA A 112 -18.28 -12.28 -10.32
C ALA A 112 -18.29 -11.01 -11.19
N VAL A 113 -17.25 -10.77 -12.00
CA VAL A 113 -17.14 -9.59 -12.86
C VAL A 113 -16.93 -10.03 -14.31
N PRO A 114 -18.00 -10.21 -15.11
CA PRO A 114 -17.89 -10.68 -16.50
C PRO A 114 -17.03 -9.79 -17.40
N GLY A 115 -16.96 -8.48 -17.09
CA GLY A 115 -16.09 -7.52 -17.79
C GLY A 115 -14.64 -7.46 -17.28
N GLY A 116 -14.31 -8.21 -16.22
CA GLY A 116 -13.02 -8.20 -15.54
C GLY A 116 -11.93 -8.92 -16.33
N ARG A 117 -11.55 -8.38 -17.49
CA ARG A 117 -10.51 -8.98 -18.35
C ARG A 117 -9.11 -8.78 -17.77
N GLY A 118 -8.29 -9.81 -17.88
CA GLY A 118 -6.86 -9.77 -17.60
C GLY A 118 -6.05 -10.27 -18.80
N ARG A 119 -4.77 -9.91 -18.86
CA ARG A 119 -3.82 -10.36 -19.87
C ARG A 119 -2.63 -11.00 -19.18
N LEU A 120 -2.30 -12.23 -19.55
CA LEU A 120 -1.06 -12.89 -19.13
C LEU A 120 0.04 -12.60 -20.16
N GLU A 121 1.10 -11.93 -19.72
CA GLU A 121 2.26 -11.58 -20.55
C GLU A 121 3.39 -12.57 -20.24
N ILE A 122 3.65 -13.52 -21.14
CA ILE A 122 4.74 -14.48 -21.01
C ILE A 122 6.08 -13.76 -21.24
N ALA A 123 7.05 -14.00 -20.35
CA ALA A 123 8.37 -13.40 -20.46
C ALA A 123 9.10 -13.90 -21.71
N ARG A 124 9.86 -13.02 -22.39
CA ARG A 124 10.53 -13.35 -23.66
C ARG A 124 11.38 -14.63 -23.61
N ARG A 125 12.05 -14.89 -22.48
CA ARG A 125 12.87 -16.10 -22.28
C ARG A 125 12.05 -17.41 -22.25
N CYS A 126 10.76 -17.32 -21.95
CA CYS A 126 9.83 -18.44 -21.87
C CYS A 126 8.99 -18.61 -23.16
N GLN A 127 9.20 -17.78 -24.18
CA GLN A 127 8.46 -17.81 -25.46
C GLN A 127 9.14 -18.74 -26.47
N ALA A 128 9.44 -19.99 -26.06
CA ALA A 128 9.86 -20.99 -27.04
C ALA A 128 8.69 -21.28 -28.00
N ARG A 129 8.99 -21.55 -29.28
CA ARG A 129 7.97 -21.67 -30.34
C ARG A 129 6.84 -22.64 -29.99
N ASP A 130 7.18 -23.73 -29.31
CA ASP A 130 6.25 -24.82 -29.02
C ASP A 130 5.66 -24.74 -27.61
N SER A 131 6.09 -23.76 -26.80
CA SER A 131 5.68 -23.64 -25.38
C SER A 131 4.20 -23.32 -25.16
N LEU A 132 3.53 -22.77 -26.18
CA LEU A 132 2.12 -22.39 -26.17
C LEU A 132 1.34 -23.06 -27.32
N GLU A 133 1.96 -24.04 -28.00
CA GLU A 133 1.28 -24.77 -29.06
C GLU A 133 0.05 -25.51 -28.50
N GLY A 134 -1.05 -25.51 -29.25
CA GLY A 134 -2.31 -26.12 -28.82
C GLY A 134 -3.07 -25.40 -27.70
N ILE A 135 -2.54 -24.31 -27.10
CA ILE A 135 -3.22 -23.64 -25.98
C ILE A 135 -4.60 -23.07 -26.36
N GLY A 136 -4.79 -22.72 -27.64
CA GLY A 136 -6.06 -22.21 -28.17
C GLY A 136 -7.16 -23.27 -28.29
N GLU A 137 -6.84 -24.55 -28.14
CA GLU A 137 -7.81 -25.65 -28.18
C GLU A 137 -8.55 -25.83 -26.85
N TYR A 138 -8.07 -25.17 -25.78
CA TYR A 138 -8.67 -25.24 -24.46
C TYR A 138 -9.47 -23.98 -24.14
N SER A 139 -10.63 -24.17 -23.50
CA SER A 139 -11.47 -23.06 -23.04
C SER A 139 -10.99 -22.42 -21.74
N HIS A 140 -10.22 -23.15 -20.92
CA HIS A 140 -9.80 -22.72 -19.59
C HIS A 140 -8.34 -23.09 -19.33
N LEU A 141 -7.68 -22.26 -18.52
CA LEU A 141 -6.29 -22.44 -18.11
C LEU A 141 -6.18 -22.35 -16.58
N TRP A 142 -5.37 -23.23 -16.01
CA TRP A 142 -4.92 -23.08 -14.62
C TRP A 142 -3.67 -22.22 -14.59
N VAL A 143 -3.73 -21.13 -13.84
CA VAL A 143 -2.58 -20.23 -13.66
C VAL A 143 -2.17 -20.28 -12.21
N VAL A 144 -0.91 -20.64 -11.96
CA VAL A 144 -0.29 -20.57 -10.63
C VAL A 144 0.49 -19.26 -10.56
N TRP A 145 0.19 -18.42 -9.58
CA TRP A 145 0.84 -17.12 -9.42
C TRP A 145 1.16 -16.83 -7.96
N THR A 146 2.05 -15.86 -7.75
CA THR A 146 2.40 -15.35 -6.42
C THR A 146 1.93 -13.91 -6.28
N PHE A 147 1.31 -13.58 -5.14
CA PHE A 147 0.94 -12.20 -4.84
C PHE A 147 2.17 -11.37 -4.51
N HIS A 148 2.55 -10.52 -5.45
CA HIS A 148 3.72 -9.68 -5.36
C HIS A 148 3.58 -8.51 -4.36
N GLU A 149 2.56 -8.48 -3.50
CA GLU A 149 2.42 -7.50 -2.40
C GLU A 149 2.07 -8.17 -1.06
N ASN A 150 2.06 -9.51 -1.00
CA ASN A 150 1.73 -10.20 0.24
C ASN A 150 2.85 -10.04 1.30
N THR A 151 2.47 -9.67 2.52
CA THR A 151 3.40 -9.34 3.61
C THR A 151 3.71 -10.51 4.54
N ASN A 152 3.09 -11.68 4.35
CA ASN A 152 3.29 -12.85 5.21
C ASN A 152 4.68 -13.52 5.06
N ILE A 153 5.46 -13.14 4.05
CA ILE A 153 6.74 -13.76 3.70
C ILE A 153 7.80 -13.60 4.81
N VAL A 154 7.82 -12.47 5.51
CA VAL A 154 8.82 -12.17 6.56
C VAL A 154 8.45 -12.83 7.90
N LYS A 155 7.15 -13.01 8.18
CA LYS A 155 6.67 -13.62 9.42
C LYS A 155 7.02 -15.11 9.52
N ALA A 156 7.08 -15.82 8.39
CA ALA A 156 7.50 -17.22 8.35
C ALA A 156 8.95 -17.40 8.83
N LYS A 157 9.87 -16.49 8.45
CA LYS A 157 11.28 -16.52 8.90
C LYS A 157 11.43 -16.18 10.39
N ALA A 158 10.71 -15.18 10.91
CA ALA A 158 10.84 -14.76 12.31
C ALA A 158 10.34 -15.81 13.32
N LYS A 159 9.37 -16.65 12.94
CA LYS A 159 8.81 -17.67 13.84
C LYS A 159 9.73 -18.90 14.00
N GLY A 160 10.71 -19.08 13.12
CA GLY A 160 11.70 -20.15 13.19
C GLY A 160 12.76 -19.97 14.28
N ASN A 161 13.07 -18.73 14.68
CA ASN A 161 14.16 -18.44 15.62
C ASN A 161 13.78 -18.49 17.11
N ASN A 162 12.50 -18.62 17.47
CA ASN A 162 12.04 -18.51 18.86
C ASN A 162 11.56 -19.82 19.50
N LYS A 163 11.86 -20.98 18.91
CA LYS A 163 11.66 -22.29 19.55
C LYS A 163 12.99 -22.80 20.11
N GLY A 164 13.39 -22.23 21.24
CA GLY A 164 14.60 -22.58 21.96
C GLY A 164 14.63 -21.92 23.33
N ALA A 165 13.76 -22.38 24.23
CA ALA A 165 13.86 -22.24 25.67
C ALA A 165 13.21 -23.47 26.30
#